data_AF-A0A535Z8P7-F1
#
_entry.id   AF-A0A535Z8P7-F1
#
_cell.length_a   1.000
_cell.length_b   1.000
_cell.length_c   1.000
_cell.angle_alpha   90.00
_cell.angle_beta   90.00
_cell.angle_gamma   90.00
#
_symmetry.space_group_name_H-M   'P 1'
#
loop_
_entity.id
_entity.type
_entity.pdbx_description
1 polymer ?
#
loop_
_entity_poly.entity_id
_entity_poly.type
_entity_poly.pdbx_seq_one_letter_code
_entity_poly.pdbx_strand_id
1 'polypeptide(L)'
;MVSEFGGIALEGGKFGYTKAAGADALLETYREMVEALMQPGPVEGFCYTQLTDIEEEQNGLLTFDRRPKVDLDRLRSITETPKAYL
;
A
#
# COMPACT_ATOMS: atom_id res chain seq x y z
N MET A 1 -0.91 15.13 8.03
CA MET A 1 -0.65 13.67 8.13
C MET A 1 -1.91 12.94 7.71
N VAL A 2 -1.80 12.00 6.79
CA VAL A 2 -2.88 11.07 6.42
C VAL A 2 -2.78 9.86 7.34
N SER A 3 -3.75 9.64 8.22
CA SER A 3 -3.70 8.56 9.21
C SER A 3 -4.08 7.19 8.64
N GLU A 4 -4.68 7.15 7.45
CA GLU A 4 -5.09 5.93 6.76
C GLU A 4 -5.10 6.17 5.24
N PHE A 5 -4.48 5.27 4.50
CA PHE A 5 -4.67 5.05 3.07
C PHE A 5 -4.25 3.62 2.74
N GLY A 6 -4.60 3.13 1.55
CA GLY A 6 -4.24 1.80 1.09
C GLY A 6 -5.45 1.05 0.55
N GLY A 7 -5.70 -0.14 1.08
CA GLY A 7 -6.88 -0.90 0.70
C GLY A 7 -6.72 -1.76 -0.56
N ILE A 8 -5.50 -2.19 -0.87
CA ILE A 8 -5.19 -2.98 -2.07
C ILE A 8 -5.26 -4.48 -1.76
N ALA A 9 -6.28 -5.16 -2.26
CA ALA A 9 -6.37 -6.63 -2.21
C ALA A 9 -5.84 -7.27 -3.50
N LEU A 10 -5.26 -8.46 -3.40
CA LEU A 10 -4.98 -9.28 -4.58
C LEU A 10 -6.29 -9.89 -5.11
N GLU A 11 -6.40 -10.02 -6.43
CA GLU A 11 -7.49 -10.76 -7.06
C GLU A 11 -7.54 -12.21 -6.54
N GLY A 12 -8.76 -12.75 -6.41
CA GLY A 12 -9.01 -14.03 -5.76
C GLY A 12 -9.11 -13.98 -4.23
N GLY A 13 -8.74 -12.86 -3.61
CA GLY A 13 -9.03 -12.58 -2.19
C GLY A 13 -10.47 -12.09 -1.95
N LYS A 14 -10.81 -11.92 -0.67
CA LYS A 14 -12.12 -11.49 -0.19
C LYS A 14 -12.37 -9.99 -0.47
N PHE A 15 -12.12 -9.10 0.50
CA PHE A 15 -12.39 -7.67 0.38
C PHE A 15 -11.13 -6.80 0.38
N GLY A 16 -11.20 -5.74 -0.42
CA GLY A 16 -10.29 -4.59 -0.47
C GLY A 16 -10.95 -3.49 -1.28
N TYR A 17 -10.55 -2.24 -1.05
CA TYR A 17 -11.07 -1.06 -1.74
C TYR A 17 -10.62 -1.02 -3.21
N THR A 18 -9.47 -1.61 -3.52
CA THR A 18 -8.95 -1.79 -4.88
C THR A 18 -8.46 -3.22 -5.05
N LYS A 19 -8.55 -3.76 -6.27
CA LYS A 19 -8.08 -5.11 -6.59
C LYS A 19 -6.91 -5.05 -7.56
N ALA A 20 -5.84 -5.77 -7.24
CA ALA A 20 -4.65 -5.91 -8.06
C ALA A 20 -4.56 -7.33 -8.63
N ALA A 21 -4.34 -7.44 -9.93
CA ALA A 21 -4.24 -8.73 -10.64
C ALA A 21 -3.04 -9.60 -10.25
N GLY A 22 -2.16 -9.11 -9.37
CA GLY A 22 -0.98 -9.82 -8.91
C GLY A 22 -0.04 -8.92 -8.11
N ALA A 23 1.10 -9.48 -7.72
CA ALA A 23 2.11 -8.80 -6.91
C ALA A 23 2.63 -7.50 -7.56
N ASP A 24 2.89 -7.53 -8.86
CA ASP A 24 3.38 -6.34 -9.57
C ASP A 24 2.32 -5.25 -9.68
N ALA A 25 1.06 -5.62 -9.95
CA ALA A 25 -0.05 -4.67 -9.94
C ALA A 25 -0.28 -4.06 -8.55
N LEU A 26 -0.11 -4.84 -7.48
CA LEU A 26 -0.21 -4.35 -6.11
C LEU A 26 0.88 -3.30 -5.84
N LEU A 27 2.12 -3.60 -6.24
CA LEU A 27 3.25 -2.67 -6.07
C LEU A 27 3.07 -1.40 -6.90
N GLU A 28 2.52 -1.50 -8.10
CA GLU A 28 2.26 -0.32 -8.94
C GLU A 28 1.18 0.58 -8.32
N THR A 29 0.04 0.01 -7.91
CA THR A 29 -1.01 0.77 -7.21
C THR A 29 -0.50 1.38 -5.90
N TYR A 30 0.32 0.64 -5.14
CA TYR A 30 0.95 1.17 -3.93
C TYR A 30 1.88 2.35 -4.24
N ARG A 31 2.66 2.27 -5.32
CA ARG A 31 3.52 3.35 -5.79
C ARG A 31 2.74 4.58 -6.16
N GLU A 32 1.71 4.44 -7.00
CA GLU A 32 0.86 5.56 -7.41
C GLU A 32 0.26 6.28 -6.19
N MET A 33 -0.22 5.54 -5.19
CA MET A 33 -0.75 6.10 -3.95
C MET A 33 0.31 6.88 -3.16
N VAL A 34 1.51 6.30 -2.98
CA VAL A 34 2.59 6.95 -2.22
C VAL A 34 3.11 8.19 -2.97
N GLU A 35 3.36 8.08 -4.28
CA GLU A 35 3.83 9.19 -5.10
C GLU A 35 2.85 10.36 -5.11
N ALA A 36 1.54 10.09 -5.13
CA ALA A 36 0.50 11.11 -5.01
C ALA A 36 0.57 11.85 -3.65
N LEU A 37 0.83 11.14 -2.55
CA LEU A 37 0.99 11.73 -1.23
C LEU A 37 2.31 12.48 -1.06
N MET A 38 3.33 12.16 -1.86
CA MET A 38 4.65 12.81 -1.85
C MET A 38 4.75 14.03 -2.79
N GLN A 39 3.70 14.37 -3.52
CA GLN A 39 3.66 15.61 -4.32
C GLN A 39 3.66 16.88 -3.44
N PRO A 40 4.02 18.05 -4.00
CA PRO A 40 3.91 19.33 -3.29
C PRO A 40 2.49 19.57 -2.76
N GLY A 41 2.36 19.84 -1.47
CA GLY A 41 1.06 20.01 -0.83
C GLY A 41 1.09 19.85 0.69
N PRO A 42 -0.09 19.90 1.34
CA PRO A 42 -0.21 19.91 2.81
C PRO A 42 0.04 18.55 3.48
N VAL A 43 0.21 17.47 2.70
CA VAL A 43 0.45 16.12 3.24
C VAL A 43 1.93 15.98 3.63
N GLU A 44 2.23 15.98 4.93
CA GLU A 44 3.61 15.82 5.45
C GLU A 44 3.94 14.39 5.92
N GLY A 45 3.10 13.41 5.59
CA GLY A 45 3.31 12.03 6.00
C GLY A 45 2.02 11.22 5.97
N PHE A 46 2.17 9.90 6.00
CA PHE A 46 1.07 8.95 5.86
C PHE A 46 1.25 7.72 6.76
N CYS A 47 0.16 6.99 6.97
CA CYS A 47 0.15 5.67 7.57
C CYS A 47 -0.63 4.73 6.65
N TYR A 48 0.05 3.69 6.13
CA TYR A 48 -0.62 2.68 5.32
C TYR A 48 -1.42 1.76 6.24
N THR A 49 -2.71 1.64 5.97
CA THR A 49 -3.59 0.74 6.69
C THR A 49 -4.13 -0.29 5.70
N GLN A 50 -3.94 -1.59 5.91
CA GLN A 50 -3.43 -2.27 7.11
C GLN A 50 -2.11 -3.03 6.89
N LEU A 51 -1.43 -3.40 7.99
CA LEU A 51 -0.17 -4.15 7.93
C LEU A 51 -0.39 -5.61 7.51
N THR A 52 -1.43 -6.26 8.03
CA THR A 52 -1.75 -7.67 7.81
C THR A 52 -3.19 -7.81 7.37
N ASP A 53 -3.50 -8.81 6.54
CA ASP A 53 -4.88 -9.21 6.34
C ASP A 53 -5.54 -9.58 7.66
N ILE A 54 -6.83 -9.25 7.74
CA ILE A 54 -7.74 -9.79 8.72
C ILE A 54 -8.78 -10.66 8.01
N GLU A 55 -9.83 -11.06 8.71
CA GLU A 55 -10.79 -12.09 8.30
C GLU A 55 -11.34 -11.88 6.88
N GLU A 56 -12.17 -10.86 6.70
CA GLU A 56 -12.79 -10.53 5.40
C GLU A 56 -11.98 -9.49 4.63
N GLU A 57 -11.29 -8.61 5.34
CA GLU A 57 -10.50 -7.54 4.74
C GLU A 57 -9.07 -8.02 4.48
N GLN A 58 -8.82 -8.39 3.23
CA GLN A 58 -7.57 -9.00 2.76
C GLN A 58 -6.72 -8.01 1.95
N ASN A 59 -6.65 -6.78 2.43
CA ASN A 59 -5.92 -5.67 1.82
C ASN A 59 -4.66 -5.24 2.59
N GLY A 60 -4.14 -6.11 3.48
CA GLY A 60 -2.89 -5.88 4.17
C GLY A 60 -1.67 -6.07 3.27
N LEU A 61 -0.54 -5.46 3.63
CA LEU A 61 0.75 -5.71 2.96
C LEU A 61 1.28 -7.13 3.21
N LEU A 62 0.89 -7.70 4.35
CA LEU A 62 1.16 -9.08 4.73
C LEU A 62 -0.14 -9.88 4.72
N THR A 63 -0.04 -11.20 4.54
CA THR A 63 -1.16 -12.12 4.75
C THR A 63 -1.54 -12.19 6.23
N PHE A 64 -2.62 -12.92 6.55
CA PHE A 64 -3.08 -13.18 7.92
C PHE A 64 -1.96 -13.78 8.79
N ASP A 65 -1.16 -14.69 8.22
CA ASP A 65 0.01 -15.31 8.88
C ASP A 65 1.28 -14.43 8.83
N ARG A 66 1.16 -13.14 8.51
CA ARG A 66 2.25 -12.17 8.39
C ARG A 66 3.29 -12.51 7.32
N ARG A 67 2.89 -13.26 6.27
CA ARG A 67 3.77 -13.51 5.12
C ARG A 67 3.67 -12.33 4.13
N PRO A 68 4.79 -11.78 3.63
CA PRO A 68 4.74 -10.72 2.63
C PRO A 68 3.98 -11.14 1.38
N LYS A 69 3.07 -10.29 0.90
CA LYS A 69 2.37 -10.53 -0.38
C LYS A 69 3.22 -10.15 -1.58
N VAL A 70 4.18 -9.27 -1.36
CA VAL A 70 5.12 -8.75 -2.35
C VAL A 70 6.50 -8.64 -1.70
N ASP A 71 7.51 -8.40 -2.53
CA ASP A 71 8.88 -8.17 -2.08
C ASP A 71 8.96 -6.94 -1.16
N LEU A 72 9.55 -7.13 0.03
CA LEU A 72 9.65 -6.09 1.05
C LEU A 72 10.66 -4.98 0.69
N ASP A 73 11.72 -5.29 -0.05
CA ASP A 73 12.70 -4.30 -0.48
C ASP A 73 12.07 -3.37 -1.52
N ARG A 74 11.23 -3.94 -2.41
CA ARG A 74 10.43 -3.14 -3.36
C ARG A 74 9.42 -2.25 -2.63
N LEU A 75 8.68 -2.77 -1.65
CA LEU A 75 7.77 -1.96 -0.84
C LEU A 75 8.51 -0.82 -0.14
N ARG A 76 9.60 -1.14 0.54
CA ARG A 76 10.42 -0.18 1.28
C ARG A 76 10.92 0.95 0.37
N SER A 77 11.43 0.61 -0.82
CA SER A 77 11.90 1.62 -1.78
C SER A 77 10.81 2.61 -2.18
N ILE A 78 9.55 2.15 -2.26
CA ILE A 78 8.40 3.00 -2.55
C ILE A 78 8.01 3.81 -1.31
N THR A 79 7.94 3.20 -0.12
CA THR A 79 7.62 3.89 1.13
C THR A 79 8.59 5.02 1.46
N GLU A 80 9.87 4.84 1.15
CA GLU A 80 10.94 5.82 1.35
C GLU A 80 11.01 6.88 0.23
N THR A 81 10.02 6.95 -0.66
CA THR A 81 9.94 7.98 -1.70
C THR A 81 10.05 9.35 -1.06
N PRO A 82 11.05 10.18 -1.44
CA PRO A 82 11.22 11.50 -0.86
C PRO A 82 10.08 12.42 -1.27
N LYS A 83 9.60 13.23 -0.34
CA LYS A 83 8.64 14.29 -0.64
C LYS A 83 9.25 15.28 -1.62
N ALA A 84 8.51 15.59 -2.69
CA ALA A 84 8.88 16.63 -3.63
C ALA A 84 8.64 18.00 -2.99
N TYR A 85 9.66 18.85 -3.06
CA TYR A 85 9.59 20.25 -2.66
C TYR A 85 9.90 21.10 -3.90
N LEU A 86 8.85 21.71 -4.45
CA LEU A 86 8.79 22.54 -5.67
C LEU A 86 8.73 21.77 -6.99
#